data_AF-A0AAG1GNA1-F1
#
_entry.id   AF-A0AAG1GNA1-F1
#
_cell.length_a   1.000
_cell.length_b   1.000
_cell.length_c   1.000
_cell.angle_alpha   90.00
_cell.angle_beta   90.00
_cell.angle_gamma   90.00
#
_symmetry.space_group_name_H-M   'P 1'
#
loop_
_entity.id
_entity.type
_entity.pdbx_description
1 polymer ?
#
loop_
_entity_poly.entity_id
_entity_poly.type
_entity_poly.pdbx_seq_one_letter_code
_entity_poly.pdbx_strand_id
1 'polypeptide(L)'
;MSHQTPPTHTLLTHEALIMSSLEELPTVVFPALFKEAFAGRHTNLLKAMVAAWPFPCLPVGPLMKKPNLETLQALLDGIDMRLTREFHPRCLMTPLETLSITQCLISQRDFDLFSCSQNLFKLKHLEIRGMILYALDLMPLRVLLEKVADTLEILDFQWCRMKDSQINALLPALSQCTLLNQINFYNNDFSMCTLKALFQHTAKWSKMNVEQYPAPLQCYSELGHVSVERFVQLCQELMYTLRAIRQPKSISFATDNCQKCGKPCVYDQGPILCSCFQ
;
A
#
# COMPACT_ATOMS: atom_id res chain seq x y z
N MET A 1 7.77 43.10 -8.65
CA MET A 1 7.53 42.99 -7.20
C MET A 1 8.20 41.72 -6.73
N SER A 2 9.28 41.86 -5.96
CA SER A 2 10.00 40.75 -5.35
C SER A 2 9.09 40.08 -4.32
N HIS A 3 8.73 38.81 -4.57
CA HIS A 3 8.10 37.98 -3.55
C HIS A 3 9.14 37.72 -2.46
N GLN A 4 9.08 38.51 -1.39
CA GLN A 4 9.78 38.22 -0.16
C GLN A 4 9.20 36.93 0.41
N THR A 5 9.95 35.84 0.29
CA THR A 5 9.83 34.70 1.21
C THR A 5 9.99 35.23 2.63
N PRO A 6 9.04 34.98 3.55
CA PRO A 6 9.13 35.49 4.90
C PRO A 6 10.36 34.90 5.61
N PRO A 7 10.95 35.61 6.58
CA PRO A 7 12.18 35.18 7.23
C PRO A 7 11.94 33.86 7.97
N THR A 8 12.79 32.87 7.75
CA THR A 8 12.74 31.51 8.31
C THR A 8 12.52 31.45 9.82
N HIS A 9 12.89 32.50 10.57
CA HIS A 9 12.60 32.64 12.00
C HIS A 9 11.11 32.81 12.35
N THR A 10 10.29 33.46 11.50
CA THR A 10 8.85 33.60 11.75
C THR A 10 8.12 32.26 11.67
N LEU A 11 8.53 31.37 10.76
CA LEU A 11 7.92 30.03 10.66
C LEU A 11 8.30 29.11 11.82
N LEU A 12 9.57 29.08 12.28
CA LEU A 12 9.99 28.28 13.43
C LEU A 12 9.28 28.70 14.74
N THR A 13 9.05 30.00 14.90
CA THR A 13 8.29 30.51 16.06
C THR A 13 6.83 30.07 16.00
N HIS A 14 6.26 29.99 14.79
CA HIS A 14 4.94 29.42 14.57
C HIS A 14 4.92 27.89 14.73
N GLU A 15 5.97 27.15 14.39
CA GLU A 15 6.00 25.68 14.52
C GLU A 15 5.75 25.21 15.95
N ALA A 16 6.45 25.78 16.94
CA ALA A 16 6.27 25.38 18.33
C ALA A 16 4.85 25.67 18.84
N LEU A 17 4.31 26.84 18.47
CA LEU A 17 2.92 27.22 18.77
C LEU A 17 1.92 26.27 18.09
N ILE A 18 2.10 26.00 16.80
CA ILE A 18 1.26 25.06 16.05
C ILE A 18 1.32 23.68 16.68
N MET A 19 2.52 23.16 16.97
CA MET A 19 2.73 21.84 17.59
C MET A 19 2.02 21.70 18.94
N SER A 20 2.00 22.75 19.75
CA SER A 20 1.28 22.78 21.03
C SER A 20 -0.25 22.84 20.88
N SER A 21 -0.75 23.28 19.73
CA SER A 21 -2.17 23.47 19.45
C SER A 21 -2.75 22.48 18.43
N LEU A 22 -1.95 21.51 17.94
CA LEU A 22 -2.39 20.47 16.98
C LEU A 22 -3.65 19.73 17.45
N GLU A 23 -3.77 19.51 18.74
CA GLU A 23 -4.91 18.83 19.37
C GLU A 23 -6.22 19.63 19.30
N GLU A 24 -6.13 20.96 19.17
CA GLU A 24 -7.28 21.87 19.11
C GLU A 24 -7.61 22.28 17.66
N LEU A 25 -6.74 21.95 16.71
CA LEU A 25 -6.92 22.33 15.32
C LEU A 25 -8.09 21.57 14.67
N PRO A 26 -8.97 22.26 13.92
CA PRO A 26 -10.01 21.60 13.15
C PRO A 26 -9.42 20.53 12.22
N THR A 27 -9.94 19.31 12.27
CA THR A 27 -9.39 18.18 11.50
C THR A 27 -9.32 18.47 9.99
N VAL A 28 -10.21 19.31 9.47
CA VAL A 28 -10.25 19.77 8.06
C VAL A 28 -8.98 20.49 7.61
N VAL A 29 -8.22 21.13 8.53
CA VAL A 29 -6.99 21.86 8.16
C VAL A 29 -5.75 20.97 8.09
N PHE A 30 -5.78 19.79 8.72
CA PHE A 30 -4.61 18.91 8.82
C PHE A 30 -3.98 18.56 7.46
N PRO A 31 -4.73 18.14 6.43
CA PRO A 31 -4.13 17.79 5.15
C PRO A 31 -3.43 18.97 4.45
N ALA A 32 -3.98 20.18 4.57
CA ALA A 32 -3.39 21.37 3.97
C ALA A 32 -2.11 21.78 4.71
N LEU A 33 -2.19 21.85 6.04
CA LEU A 33 -1.04 22.19 6.89
C LEU A 33 0.09 21.15 6.75
N PHE A 34 -0.25 19.86 6.60
CA PHE A 34 0.75 18.82 6.40
C PHE A 34 1.52 19.02 5.09
N LYS A 35 0.82 19.37 4.01
CA LYS A 35 1.46 19.64 2.71
C LYS A 35 2.38 20.86 2.79
N GLU A 36 1.98 21.88 3.53
CA GLU A 36 2.81 23.07 3.77
C GLU A 36 4.04 22.73 4.60
N ALA A 37 3.86 21.98 5.71
CA ALA A 37 4.95 21.46 6.53
C ALA A 37 5.94 20.63 5.69
N PHE A 38 5.42 19.78 4.80
CA PHE A 38 6.22 18.97 3.88
C PHE A 38 6.97 19.82 2.86
N ALA A 39 6.30 20.78 2.21
CA ALA A 39 6.90 21.67 1.22
C ALA A 39 8.02 22.52 1.83
N GLY A 40 7.84 22.97 3.08
CA GLY A 40 8.83 23.72 3.85
C GLY A 40 9.89 22.86 4.55
N ARG A 41 9.80 21.53 4.46
CA ARG A 41 10.70 20.57 5.14
C ARG A 41 10.73 20.70 6.66
N HIS A 42 9.59 21.04 7.26
CA HIS A 42 9.41 21.17 8.70
C HIS A 42 9.24 19.79 9.34
N THR A 43 10.34 19.03 9.45
CA THR A 43 10.30 17.61 9.86
C THR A 43 9.76 17.40 11.27
N ASN A 44 10.07 18.28 12.22
CA ASN A 44 9.51 18.19 13.59
C ASN A 44 8.00 18.41 13.60
N LEU A 45 7.51 19.39 12.83
CA LEU A 45 6.09 19.61 12.64
C LEU A 45 5.44 18.40 11.97
N LEU A 46 6.03 17.82 10.92
CA LEU A 46 5.53 16.60 10.29
C LEU A 46 5.40 15.46 11.30
N LYS A 47 6.44 15.17 12.10
CA LYS A 47 6.38 14.15 13.16
C LYS A 47 5.20 14.38 14.10
N ALA A 48 5.06 15.61 14.60
CA ALA A 48 4.01 15.99 15.53
C ALA A 48 2.61 15.89 14.90
N MET A 49 2.47 16.26 13.62
CA MET A 49 1.23 16.15 12.86
C MET A 49 0.83 14.71 12.60
N VAL A 50 1.77 13.82 12.28
CA VAL A 50 1.46 12.39 12.15
C VAL A 50 1.08 11.78 13.50
N ALA A 51 1.77 12.18 14.58
CA ALA A 51 1.40 11.77 15.92
C ALA A 51 -0.04 12.20 16.27
N ALA A 52 -0.41 13.44 15.96
CA ALA A 52 -1.75 13.97 16.19
C ALA A 52 -2.73 13.73 15.03
N TRP A 53 -2.40 12.84 14.07
CA TRP A 53 -3.19 12.71 12.84
C TRP A 53 -4.65 12.35 13.18
N PRO A 54 -5.66 13.10 12.72
CA PRO A 54 -7.02 12.93 13.25
C PRO A 54 -7.83 11.86 12.51
N PHE A 55 -7.26 11.21 11.50
CA PHE A 55 -7.96 10.28 10.63
C PHE A 55 -7.41 8.85 10.76
N PRO A 56 -8.25 7.82 10.55
CA PRO A 56 -7.81 6.43 10.55
C PRO A 56 -6.92 6.08 9.36
N CYS A 57 -6.84 6.94 8.33
CA CYS A 57 -6.01 6.73 7.15
C CYS A 57 -4.98 7.84 6.99
N LEU A 58 -3.73 7.45 6.75
CA LEU A 58 -2.63 8.35 6.38
C LEU A 58 -2.25 8.13 4.90
N PRO A 59 -2.74 8.97 3.99
CA PRO A 59 -2.47 8.85 2.55
C PRO A 59 -1.16 9.58 2.18
N VAL A 60 -0.04 8.87 2.23
CA VAL A 60 1.30 9.40 1.97
C VAL A 60 1.42 10.01 0.58
N GLY A 61 0.94 9.33 -0.47
CA GLY A 61 1.07 9.80 -1.86
C GLY A 61 0.47 11.20 -2.11
N PRO A 62 -0.84 11.39 -1.82
CA PRO A 62 -1.50 12.69 -1.93
C PRO A 62 -0.89 13.80 -1.05
N LEU A 63 -0.21 13.45 0.05
CA LEU A 63 0.43 14.39 0.98
C LEU A 63 1.89 14.70 0.61
N MET A 64 2.62 13.71 0.08
CA MET A 64 4.06 13.70 -0.15
C MET A 64 4.37 13.06 -1.50
N LYS A 65 4.38 13.85 -2.58
CA LYS A 65 4.64 13.32 -3.93
C LYS A 65 6.05 12.73 -4.11
N LYS A 66 7.05 13.33 -3.46
CA LYS A 66 8.47 12.94 -3.55
C LYS A 66 9.10 13.00 -2.16
N PRO A 67 8.73 12.08 -1.26
CA PRO A 67 9.36 12.02 0.05
C PRO A 67 10.85 11.75 -0.12
N ASN A 68 11.65 12.34 0.76
CA ASN A 68 13.06 12.01 0.93
C ASN A 68 13.24 11.29 2.27
N LEU A 69 14.46 10.83 2.53
CA LEU A 69 14.80 10.11 3.76
C LEU A 69 14.33 10.84 5.03
N GLU A 70 14.59 12.13 5.15
CA GLU A 70 14.24 12.92 6.34
C GLU A 70 12.73 13.05 6.55
N THR A 71 11.99 13.30 5.48
CA THR A 71 10.53 13.49 5.57
C THR A 71 9.80 12.15 5.74
N LEU A 72 10.29 11.07 5.15
CA LEU A 72 9.76 9.73 5.37
C LEU A 72 10.10 9.24 6.79
N GLN A 73 11.32 9.47 7.27
CA GLN A 73 11.68 9.20 8.66
C GLN A 73 10.79 9.99 9.61
N ALA A 74 10.55 11.27 9.35
CA ALA A 74 9.63 12.07 10.15
C ALA A 74 8.19 11.50 10.17
N LEU A 75 7.72 10.97 9.03
CA LEU A 75 6.43 10.31 8.98
C LEU A 75 6.39 9.07 9.87
N LEU A 76 7.39 8.18 9.75
CA LEU A 76 7.47 6.95 10.53
C LEU A 76 7.70 7.20 12.03
N ASP A 77 8.60 8.13 12.36
CA ASP A 77 8.81 8.62 13.74
C ASP A 77 7.49 9.14 14.33
N GLY A 78 6.71 9.88 13.55
CA GLY A 78 5.42 10.39 14.01
C GLY A 78 4.39 9.30 14.27
N ILE A 79 4.38 8.23 13.47
CA ILE A 79 3.56 7.02 13.74
C ILE A 79 4.02 6.38 15.05
N ASP A 80 5.34 6.26 15.24
CA ASP A 80 5.92 5.69 16.45
C ASP A 80 5.59 6.54 17.69
N MET A 81 5.64 7.87 17.57
CA MET A 81 5.30 8.78 18.66
C MET A 81 3.83 8.69 19.11
N ARG A 82 2.90 8.17 18.29
CA ARG A 82 1.48 8.04 18.67
C ARG A 82 1.26 7.24 19.94
N LEU A 83 2.05 6.18 20.15
CA LEU A 83 1.85 5.31 21.32
C LEU A 83 2.52 5.84 22.58
N THR A 84 3.52 6.72 22.45
CA THR A 84 4.25 7.27 23.59
C THR A 84 3.71 8.63 24.05
N ARG A 85 2.87 9.27 23.24
CA ARG A 85 2.37 10.62 23.51
C ARG A 85 1.10 10.54 24.36
N GLU A 86 1.14 11.19 25.52
CA GLU A 86 -0.07 11.47 26.30
C GLU A 86 -0.82 12.61 25.62
N PHE A 87 -2.01 12.31 25.10
CA PHE A 87 -2.91 13.31 24.51
C PHE A 87 -3.88 13.83 25.55
N HIS A 88 -4.38 15.06 25.38
CA HIS A 88 -5.44 15.56 26.27
C HIS A 88 -6.66 14.64 26.24
N PRO A 89 -7.34 14.42 27.38
CA PRO A 89 -8.50 13.52 27.46
C PRO A 89 -9.67 13.90 26.54
N ARG A 90 -9.72 15.18 26.10
CA ARG A 90 -10.76 15.69 25.19
C ARG A 90 -10.47 15.39 23.72
N CYS A 91 -9.26 14.94 23.40
CA CYS A 91 -8.85 14.64 22.05
C CYS A 91 -9.24 13.21 21.68
N LEU A 92 -10.27 13.07 20.84
CA LEU A 92 -10.64 11.81 20.22
C LEU A 92 -9.54 11.40 19.23
N MET A 93 -8.57 10.62 19.71
CA MET A 93 -7.58 9.99 18.83
C MET A 93 -8.21 8.81 18.12
N THR A 94 -8.27 8.89 16.78
CA THR A 94 -8.59 7.75 15.95
C THR A 94 -7.33 6.90 15.76
N PRO A 95 -7.35 5.60 16.09
CA PRO A 95 -6.22 4.73 15.80
C PRO A 95 -5.93 4.74 14.30
N LEU A 96 -4.65 4.72 13.94
CA LEU A 96 -4.25 4.69 12.54
C LEU A 96 -4.45 3.27 12.06
N GLU A 97 -5.47 3.06 11.24
CA GLU A 97 -5.84 1.76 10.71
C GLU A 97 -5.23 1.53 9.32
N THR A 98 -5.04 2.59 8.53
CA THR A 98 -4.61 2.51 7.13
C THR A 98 -3.37 3.36 6.86
N LEU A 99 -2.36 2.74 6.25
CA LEU A 99 -1.18 3.39 5.69
C LEU A 99 -1.24 3.20 4.19
N SER A 100 -1.46 4.30 3.45
CA SER A 100 -1.62 4.26 2.00
C SER A 100 -0.52 5.05 1.31
N ILE A 101 0.36 4.34 0.60
CA ILE A 101 1.48 4.88 -0.13
C ILE A 101 1.18 4.71 -1.61
N THR A 102 0.88 5.81 -2.29
CA THR A 102 0.41 5.76 -3.68
C THR A 102 1.27 6.66 -4.55
N GLN A 103 1.82 6.12 -5.64
CA GLN A 103 2.57 6.86 -6.67
C GLN A 103 3.76 7.68 -6.10
N CYS A 104 4.37 7.21 -5.01
CA CYS A 104 5.58 7.80 -4.45
C CYS A 104 6.81 7.25 -5.18
N LEU A 105 7.79 8.12 -5.42
CA LEU A 105 9.14 7.71 -5.81
C LEU A 105 9.97 7.58 -4.54
N ILE A 106 10.31 6.35 -4.16
CA ILE A 106 11.03 6.00 -2.93
C ILE A 106 12.28 5.23 -3.35
N SER A 107 13.45 5.63 -2.85
CA SER A 107 14.70 4.91 -3.06
C SER A 107 14.82 3.70 -2.13
N GLN A 108 15.78 2.80 -2.37
CA GLN A 108 16.02 1.68 -1.44
C GLN A 108 16.27 2.16 -0.01
N ARG A 109 17.07 3.22 0.17
CA ARG A 109 17.40 3.76 1.50
C ARG A 109 16.16 4.28 2.25
N ASP A 110 15.24 4.88 1.51
CA ASP A 110 13.97 5.35 2.07
C ASP A 110 13.08 4.14 2.44
N PHE A 111 13.09 3.11 1.60
CA PHE A 111 12.31 1.88 1.81
C PHE A 111 12.80 1.05 3.00
N ASP A 112 14.11 1.06 3.28
CA ASP A 112 14.69 0.37 4.43
C ASP A 112 14.12 0.87 5.77
N LEU A 113 13.63 2.12 5.82
CA LEU A 113 13.03 2.69 7.02
C LEU A 113 11.76 1.98 7.49
N PHE A 114 11.02 1.29 6.60
CA PHE A 114 9.82 0.54 6.99
C PHE A 114 10.12 -0.56 8.01
N SER A 115 11.32 -1.14 7.96
CA SER A 115 11.75 -2.15 8.94
C SER A 115 11.96 -1.58 10.34
N CYS A 116 12.31 -0.30 10.44
CA CYS A 116 12.70 0.38 11.67
C CYS A 116 11.51 0.84 12.52
N SER A 117 10.34 1.08 11.91
CA SER A 117 9.17 1.55 12.65
C SER A 117 8.72 0.51 13.66
N GLN A 118 8.51 0.96 14.89
CA GLN A 118 8.18 0.10 16.02
C GLN A 118 6.68 -0.08 16.20
N ASN A 119 5.84 0.86 15.76
CA ASN A 119 4.43 0.92 16.17
C ASN A 119 3.41 0.71 15.05
N LEU A 120 3.86 0.26 13.87
CA LEU A 120 2.96 -0.14 12.79
C LEU A 120 2.17 -1.42 13.09
N PHE A 121 2.45 -2.15 14.19
CA PHE A 121 1.79 -3.43 14.55
C PHE A 121 0.28 -3.33 14.85
N LYS A 122 -0.32 -2.14 14.83
CA LYS A 122 -1.80 -1.97 14.93
C LYS A 122 -2.47 -1.73 13.59
N LEU A 123 -1.71 -1.72 12.51
CA LEU A 123 -2.20 -1.41 11.18
C LEU A 123 -3.13 -2.52 10.69
N LYS A 124 -4.31 -2.13 10.20
CA LYS A 124 -5.27 -3.05 9.58
C LYS A 124 -5.12 -3.09 8.07
N HIS A 125 -4.81 -1.96 7.44
CA HIS A 125 -4.75 -1.85 5.99
C HIS A 125 -3.39 -1.29 5.56
N LEU A 126 -2.70 -2.05 4.72
CA LEU A 126 -1.47 -1.59 4.06
C LEU A 126 -1.73 -1.51 2.56
N GLU A 127 -1.64 -0.30 2.02
CA GLU A 127 -1.77 -0.07 0.60
C GLU A 127 -0.47 0.54 0.06
N ILE A 128 0.17 -0.15 -0.88
CA ILE A 128 1.31 0.35 -1.64
C ILE A 128 0.92 0.24 -3.11
N ARG A 129 0.57 1.36 -3.75
CA ARG A 129 0.03 1.38 -5.12
C ARG A 129 0.90 2.16 -6.07
N GLY A 130 1.18 1.60 -7.24
CA GLY A 130 1.92 2.29 -8.30
C GLY A 130 3.40 2.54 -7.99
N MET A 131 3.97 1.83 -7.01
CA MET A 131 5.40 1.86 -6.70
C MET A 131 6.12 0.74 -7.43
N ILE A 132 7.26 1.02 -8.07
CA ILE A 132 8.02 -0.01 -8.81
C ILE A 132 8.79 -0.90 -7.82
N LEU A 133 8.17 -1.99 -7.36
CA LEU A 133 8.74 -2.87 -6.33
C LEU A 133 9.76 -3.89 -6.86
N TYR A 134 9.79 -4.20 -8.16
CA TYR A 134 10.77 -5.16 -8.69
C TYR A 134 12.22 -4.66 -8.61
N ALA A 135 12.40 -3.35 -8.49
CA ALA A 135 13.73 -2.72 -8.42
C ALA A 135 14.25 -2.60 -6.99
N LEU A 136 13.50 -3.07 -5.98
CA LEU A 136 13.81 -2.94 -4.56
C LEU A 136 14.05 -4.31 -3.93
N ASP A 137 14.89 -4.33 -2.89
CA ASP A 137 14.88 -5.40 -1.91
C ASP A 137 13.64 -5.25 -1.02
N LEU A 138 12.83 -6.31 -0.96
CA LEU A 138 11.58 -6.34 -0.21
C LEU A 138 11.72 -6.88 1.21
N MET A 139 12.94 -7.17 1.67
CA MET A 139 13.17 -7.57 3.06
C MET A 139 12.58 -6.58 4.10
N PRO A 140 12.67 -5.25 3.94
CA PRO A 140 12.03 -4.31 4.87
C PRO A 140 10.50 -4.47 4.91
N LEU A 141 9.87 -4.68 3.75
CA LEU A 141 8.43 -4.90 3.64
C LEU A 141 8.01 -6.25 4.22
N ARG A 142 8.84 -7.28 4.04
CA ARG A 142 8.63 -8.57 4.69
C ARG A 142 8.59 -8.43 6.21
N VAL A 143 9.58 -7.74 6.80
CA VAL A 143 9.64 -7.49 8.24
C VAL A 143 8.42 -6.70 8.71
N LEU A 144 7.97 -5.71 7.93
CA LEU A 144 6.75 -4.98 8.23
C LEU A 144 5.53 -5.91 8.25
N LEU A 145 5.36 -6.76 7.23
CA LEU A 145 4.25 -7.72 7.16
C LEU A 145 4.27 -8.71 8.33
N GLU A 146 5.46 -9.18 8.76
CA GLU A 146 5.62 -10.04 9.94
C GLU A 146 5.17 -9.32 11.22
N LYS A 147 5.45 -8.01 11.35
CA LYS A 147 5.03 -7.20 12.51
C LYS A 147 3.52 -6.93 12.57
N VAL A 148 2.83 -6.91 11.43
CA VAL A 148 1.39 -6.61 11.34
C VAL A 148 0.54 -7.85 11.09
N ALA A 149 1.13 -9.04 11.14
CA ALA A 149 0.48 -10.28 10.72
C ALA A 149 -0.80 -10.61 11.51
N ASP A 150 -0.88 -10.19 12.77
CA ASP A 150 -2.00 -10.42 13.67
C ASP A 150 -3.07 -9.31 13.63
N THR A 151 -2.86 -8.23 12.86
CA THR A 151 -3.82 -7.13 12.71
C THR A 151 -4.22 -6.85 11.27
N LEU A 152 -3.42 -7.27 10.28
CA LEU A 152 -3.61 -6.93 8.89
C LEU A 152 -4.83 -7.62 8.27
N GLU A 153 -5.78 -6.81 7.82
CA GLU A 153 -7.05 -7.17 7.21
C GLU A 153 -7.07 -6.93 5.69
N ILE A 154 -6.41 -5.86 5.22
CA ILE A 154 -6.37 -5.48 3.80
C ILE A 154 -4.93 -5.27 3.35
N LEU A 155 -4.56 -5.88 2.21
CA LEU A 155 -3.28 -5.67 1.56
C LEU A 155 -3.47 -5.32 0.08
N ASP A 156 -3.07 -4.13 -0.33
CA ASP A 156 -3.18 -3.69 -1.71
C ASP A 156 -1.80 -3.34 -2.28
N PHE A 157 -1.32 -4.16 -3.21
CA PHE A 157 -0.10 -3.95 -4.01
C PHE A 157 -0.41 -3.76 -5.50
N GLN A 158 -1.49 -3.05 -5.81
CA GLN A 158 -1.88 -2.79 -7.20
C GLN A 158 -0.81 -1.97 -7.95
N TRP A 159 -0.58 -2.29 -9.22
CA TRP A 159 0.32 -1.54 -10.11
C TRP A 159 1.78 -1.49 -9.61
N CYS A 160 2.22 -2.49 -8.85
CA CYS A 160 3.55 -2.48 -8.26
C CYS A 160 4.65 -3.09 -9.13
N ARG A 161 4.30 -3.62 -10.31
CA ARG A 161 5.25 -4.30 -11.23
C ARG A 161 6.08 -5.38 -10.53
N MET A 162 5.56 -6.00 -9.47
CA MET A 162 6.23 -7.09 -8.78
C MET A 162 6.37 -8.29 -9.72
N LYS A 163 7.51 -8.98 -9.65
CA LYS A 163 7.74 -10.24 -10.36
C LYS A 163 7.71 -11.42 -9.38
N ASP A 164 7.84 -12.62 -9.92
CA ASP A 164 7.92 -13.88 -9.17
C ASP A 164 8.86 -13.81 -7.96
N SER A 165 10.07 -13.29 -8.13
CA SER A 165 11.06 -13.17 -7.04
C SER A 165 10.55 -12.32 -5.87
N GLN A 166 9.88 -11.20 -6.16
CA GLN A 166 9.43 -10.24 -5.15
C GLN A 166 8.30 -10.83 -4.31
N ILE A 167 7.28 -11.40 -4.93
CA ILE A 167 6.18 -12.00 -4.17
C ILE A 167 6.64 -13.23 -3.40
N ASN A 168 7.55 -14.04 -3.97
CA ASN A 168 8.14 -15.19 -3.28
C ASN A 168 8.91 -14.78 -2.02
N ALA A 169 9.61 -13.64 -2.03
CA ALA A 169 10.28 -13.11 -0.85
C ALA A 169 9.31 -12.74 0.28
N LEU A 170 8.06 -12.41 -0.04
CA LEU A 170 7.02 -12.03 0.92
C LEU A 170 6.16 -13.21 1.41
N LEU A 171 6.17 -14.35 0.71
CA LEU A 171 5.33 -15.52 1.05
C LEU A 171 5.43 -15.96 2.53
N PRO A 172 6.62 -16.02 3.16
CA PRO A 172 6.71 -16.41 4.56
C PRO A 172 5.95 -15.47 5.50
N ALA A 173 6.00 -14.16 5.24
CA ALA A 173 5.27 -13.17 6.03
C ALA A 173 3.76 -13.25 5.75
N LEU A 174 3.36 -13.31 4.48
CA LEU A 174 1.96 -13.41 4.06
C LEU A 174 1.25 -14.65 4.63
N SER A 175 1.98 -15.76 4.78
CA SER A 175 1.43 -16.99 5.38
C SER A 175 1.05 -16.84 6.86
N GLN A 176 1.58 -15.81 7.54
CA GLN A 176 1.29 -15.49 8.94
C GLN A 176 0.08 -14.54 9.07
N CYS A 177 -0.27 -13.79 8.01
CA CYS A 177 -1.36 -12.82 8.01
C CYS A 177 -2.75 -13.48 7.94
N THR A 178 -3.17 -14.15 9.02
CA THR A 178 -4.41 -14.96 9.05
C THR A 178 -5.71 -14.16 9.10
N LEU A 179 -5.64 -12.86 9.42
CA LEU A 179 -6.80 -11.96 9.44
C LEU A 179 -7.11 -11.32 8.08
N LEU A 180 -6.25 -11.50 7.07
CA LEU A 180 -6.46 -10.94 5.74
C LEU A 180 -7.82 -11.36 5.19
N ASN A 181 -8.61 -10.36 4.86
CA ASN A 181 -9.92 -10.51 4.25
C ASN A 181 -9.98 -9.92 2.83
N GLN A 182 -9.03 -9.07 2.45
CA GLN A 182 -8.92 -8.53 1.10
C GLN A 182 -7.46 -8.42 0.66
N ILE A 183 -7.19 -8.88 -0.56
CA ILE A 183 -5.92 -8.65 -1.25
C ILE A 183 -6.12 -8.10 -2.66
N ASN A 184 -5.20 -7.25 -3.09
CA ASN A 184 -5.15 -6.74 -4.46
C ASN A 184 -3.72 -6.77 -5.01
N PHE A 185 -3.49 -7.67 -5.96
CA PHE A 185 -2.24 -7.82 -6.69
C PHE A 185 -2.40 -7.52 -8.18
N TYR A 186 -3.49 -6.87 -8.62
CA TYR A 186 -3.64 -6.51 -10.02
C TYR A 186 -2.45 -5.72 -10.55
N ASN A 187 -2.13 -5.95 -11.83
CA ASN A 187 -1.06 -5.26 -12.55
C ASN A 187 0.34 -5.49 -11.94
N ASN A 188 0.57 -6.75 -11.57
CA ASN A 188 1.88 -7.33 -11.29
C ASN A 188 2.14 -8.48 -12.27
N ASP A 189 3.40 -8.91 -12.35
CA ASP A 189 3.90 -9.82 -13.37
C ASP A 189 4.15 -11.21 -12.76
N PHE A 190 3.08 -11.96 -12.48
CA PHE A 190 3.18 -13.28 -11.84
C PHE A 190 3.00 -14.43 -12.84
N SER A 191 3.90 -15.40 -12.77
CA SER A 191 3.78 -16.63 -13.53
C SER A 191 2.70 -17.55 -12.95
N MET A 192 2.23 -18.46 -13.79
CA MET A 192 1.35 -19.58 -13.41
C MET A 192 1.86 -20.34 -12.18
N CYS A 193 3.17 -20.61 -12.13
CA CYS A 193 3.81 -21.33 -11.03
C CYS A 193 3.72 -20.53 -9.72
N THR A 194 4.06 -19.25 -9.77
CA THR A 194 4.01 -18.34 -8.62
C THR A 194 2.61 -18.19 -8.07
N LEU A 195 1.59 -18.02 -8.93
CA LEU A 195 0.20 -17.93 -8.49
C LEU A 195 -0.24 -19.19 -7.76
N LYS A 196 0.12 -20.38 -8.27
CA LYS A 196 -0.16 -21.66 -7.59
C LYS A 196 0.58 -21.78 -6.26
N ALA A 197 1.84 -21.35 -6.19
CA ALA A 197 2.62 -21.34 -4.96
C ALA A 197 1.99 -20.39 -3.92
N LEU A 198 1.57 -19.20 -4.33
CA LEU A 198 0.87 -18.24 -3.49
C LEU A 198 -0.41 -18.86 -2.89
N PHE A 199 -1.19 -19.59 -3.68
CA PHE A 199 -2.39 -20.27 -3.15
C PHE A 199 -2.07 -21.32 -2.09
N GLN A 200 -0.99 -22.08 -2.26
CA GLN A 200 -0.55 -23.07 -1.27
C GLN A 200 -0.09 -22.41 0.03
N HIS A 201 0.69 -21.33 -0.06
CA HIS A 201 1.15 -20.58 1.11
C HIS A 201 0.04 -19.85 1.86
N THR A 202 -1.12 -19.66 1.22
CA THR A 202 -2.25 -18.91 1.75
C THR A 202 -3.47 -19.78 2.04
N ALA A 203 -3.28 -21.11 2.14
CA ALA A 203 -4.33 -22.07 2.47
C ALA A 203 -5.05 -21.74 3.80
N LYS A 204 -4.37 -21.08 4.74
CA LYS A 204 -4.90 -20.71 6.07
C LYS A 204 -5.75 -19.43 6.09
N TRP A 205 -5.88 -18.71 4.97
CA TRP A 205 -6.65 -17.46 4.90
C TRP A 205 -8.16 -17.71 4.95
N SER A 206 -8.65 -18.10 6.13
CA SER A 206 -10.07 -18.43 6.38
C SER A 206 -11.00 -17.22 6.38
N LYS A 207 -10.46 -16.01 6.56
CA LYS A 207 -11.21 -14.74 6.56
C LYS A 207 -11.34 -14.10 5.19
N MET A 208 -10.71 -14.68 4.17
CA MET A 208 -10.63 -14.09 2.84
C MET A 208 -12.01 -13.90 2.21
N ASN A 209 -12.30 -12.67 1.82
CA ASN A 209 -13.53 -12.24 1.15
C ASN A 209 -13.28 -11.85 -0.29
N VAL A 210 -12.20 -11.10 -0.56
CA VAL A 210 -11.90 -10.53 -1.88
C VAL A 210 -10.46 -10.81 -2.27
N GLU A 211 -10.28 -11.45 -3.41
CA GLU A 211 -8.97 -11.82 -3.95
C GLU A 211 -8.81 -11.37 -5.38
N GLN A 212 -7.91 -10.42 -5.60
CA GLN A 212 -7.66 -9.85 -6.93
C GLN A 212 -6.23 -10.16 -7.35
N TYR A 213 -6.06 -11.07 -8.31
CA TYR A 213 -4.76 -11.52 -8.80
C TYR A 213 -4.51 -11.02 -10.22
N PRO A 214 -3.25 -10.82 -10.64
CA PRO A 214 -2.97 -10.55 -12.04
C PRO A 214 -3.25 -11.80 -12.89
N ALA A 215 -3.58 -11.59 -14.16
CA ALA A 215 -3.61 -12.66 -15.14
C ALA A 215 -2.21 -13.32 -15.25
N PRO A 216 -2.12 -14.64 -15.38
CA PRO A 216 -0.83 -15.33 -15.51
C PRO A 216 -0.01 -14.77 -16.67
N LEU A 217 1.30 -14.58 -16.48
CA LEU A 217 2.19 -14.12 -17.55
C LEU A 217 2.08 -14.94 -18.85
N GLN A 218 1.74 -16.22 -18.74
CA GLN A 218 1.54 -17.13 -19.86
C GLN A 218 0.35 -16.78 -20.77
N CYS A 219 -0.55 -15.88 -20.35
CA CYS A 219 -1.61 -15.39 -21.24
C CYS A 219 -1.13 -14.31 -22.22
N TYR A 220 0.07 -13.74 -22.03
CA TYR A 220 0.62 -12.71 -22.90
C TYR A 220 1.55 -13.32 -23.95
N SER A 221 1.56 -12.72 -25.15
CA SER A 221 2.58 -12.95 -26.15
C SER A 221 3.89 -12.24 -25.76
N GLU A 222 4.97 -12.52 -26.48
CA GLU A 222 6.26 -11.80 -26.32
C GLU A 222 6.13 -10.29 -26.55
N LEU A 223 5.11 -9.86 -27.29
CA LEU A 223 4.79 -8.44 -27.54
C LEU A 223 3.86 -7.85 -26.47
N GLY A 224 3.48 -8.61 -25.45
CA GLY A 224 2.57 -8.17 -24.38
C GLY A 224 1.09 -8.18 -24.78
N HIS A 225 0.71 -8.81 -25.89
CA HIS A 225 -0.70 -8.94 -26.27
C HIS A 225 -1.36 -10.12 -25.55
N VAL A 226 -2.58 -9.91 -25.04
CA VAL A 226 -3.36 -10.96 -24.39
C VAL A 226 -3.90 -11.93 -25.44
N SER A 227 -3.65 -13.23 -25.24
CA SER A 227 -4.40 -14.30 -25.90
C SER A 227 -5.65 -14.60 -25.06
N VAL A 228 -6.83 -14.30 -25.62
CA VAL A 228 -8.12 -14.52 -24.94
C VAL A 228 -8.31 -15.99 -24.57
N GLU A 229 -8.01 -16.91 -25.50
CA GLU A 229 -8.12 -18.36 -25.28
C GLU A 229 -7.24 -18.81 -24.09
N ARG A 230 -5.95 -18.43 -24.09
CA ARG A 230 -5.05 -18.76 -22.98
C ARG A 230 -5.48 -18.09 -21.68
N PHE A 231 -5.91 -16.83 -21.73
CA PHE A 231 -6.39 -16.12 -20.56
C PHE A 231 -7.55 -16.87 -19.90
N VAL A 232 -8.57 -17.26 -20.67
CA VAL A 232 -9.72 -18.03 -20.18
C VAL A 232 -9.28 -19.37 -19.61
N GLN A 233 -8.49 -20.14 -20.36
CA GLN A 233 -8.04 -21.47 -19.97
C GLN A 233 -7.23 -21.44 -18.66
N LEU A 234 -6.24 -20.56 -18.57
CA LEU A 234 -5.33 -20.49 -17.43
C LEU A 234 -6.03 -19.94 -16.17
N CYS A 235 -6.93 -18.97 -16.32
CA CYS A 235 -7.71 -18.46 -15.18
C CYS A 235 -8.69 -19.52 -14.65
N GLN A 236 -9.27 -20.32 -15.54
CA GLN A 236 -10.11 -21.45 -15.14
C GLN A 236 -9.28 -22.50 -14.36
N GLU A 237 -8.07 -22.82 -14.83
CA GLU A 237 -7.14 -23.72 -14.12
C GLU A 237 -6.76 -23.19 -12.73
N LEU A 238 -6.49 -21.89 -12.60
CA LEU A 238 -6.25 -21.24 -11.31
C LEU A 238 -7.43 -21.34 -10.37
N MET A 239 -8.62 -21.05 -10.90
CA MET A 239 -9.85 -21.13 -10.14
C MET A 239 -10.06 -22.54 -9.58
N TYR A 240 -9.85 -23.58 -10.38
CA TYR A 240 -9.90 -24.96 -9.91
C TYR A 240 -8.81 -25.26 -8.88
N THR A 241 -7.58 -24.79 -9.12
CA THR A 241 -6.45 -25.00 -8.19
C THR A 241 -6.74 -24.38 -6.82
N LEU A 242 -7.24 -23.15 -6.77
CA LEU A 242 -7.58 -22.51 -5.50
C LEU A 242 -8.77 -23.20 -4.82
N ARG A 243 -9.81 -23.56 -5.59
CA ARG A 243 -10.99 -24.29 -5.07
C ARG A 243 -10.65 -25.64 -4.46
N ALA A 244 -9.57 -26.29 -4.93
CA ALA A 244 -9.04 -27.51 -4.33
C ALA A 244 -8.34 -27.29 -2.98
N ILE A 245 -7.89 -26.06 -2.70
CA ILE A 245 -7.20 -25.68 -1.46
C ILE A 245 -8.20 -25.13 -0.43
N ARG A 246 -9.10 -24.22 -0.85
CA ARG A 246 -10.14 -23.61 -0.01
C ARG A 246 -11.30 -23.10 -0.86
N GLN A 247 -12.42 -22.73 -0.24
CA GLN A 247 -13.56 -22.13 -0.94
C GLN A 247 -13.43 -20.59 -0.97
N PRO A 248 -12.97 -19.96 -2.08
CA PRO A 248 -12.92 -18.50 -2.18
C PRO A 248 -14.34 -17.91 -2.33
N LYS A 249 -14.56 -16.73 -1.75
CA LYS A 249 -15.85 -16.02 -1.85
C LYS A 249 -15.94 -15.15 -3.10
N SER A 250 -15.04 -14.17 -3.22
CA SER A 250 -14.88 -13.34 -4.41
C SER A 250 -13.43 -13.43 -4.87
N ILE A 251 -13.22 -13.94 -6.07
CA ILE A 251 -11.91 -14.05 -6.69
C ILE A 251 -11.99 -13.63 -8.14
N SER A 252 -10.99 -12.88 -8.58
CA SER A 252 -10.87 -12.46 -9.96
C SER A 252 -9.43 -12.33 -10.42
N PHE A 253 -9.21 -12.58 -11.70
CA PHE A 253 -7.94 -12.41 -12.40
C PHE A 253 -8.08 -11.30 -13.43
N ALA A 254 -7.18 -10.32 -13.45
CA ALA A 254 -7.24 -9.22 -14.41
C ALA A 254 -5.96 -9.09 -15.24
N THR A 255 -6.13 -8.87 -16.54
CA THR A 255 -5.02 -8.52 -17.41
C THR A 255 -4.52 -7.11 -17.13
N ASP A 256 -3.37 -6.76 -17.71
CA ASP A 256 -3.00 -5.37 -17.89
C ASP A 256 -4.08 -4.61 -18.69
N ASN A 257 -4.16 -3.30 -18.45
CA ASN A 257 -5.10 -2.46 -19.15
C ASN A 257 -4.83 -2.51 -20.65
N CYS A 258 -5.89 -2.76 -21.44
CA CYS A 258 -5.79 -2.72 -22.89
C CYS A 258 -5.30 -1.34 -23.34
N GLN A 259 -4.25 -1.31 -24.18
CA GLN A 259 -3.66 -0.05 -24.66
C GLN A 259 -4.64 0.80 -25.49
N LYS A 260 -5.70 0.20 -26.05
CA LYS A 260 -6.70 0.90 -26.88
C LYS A 260 -7.84 1.50 -26.05
N CYS A 261 -8.48 0.72 -25.17
CA CYS A 261 -9.66 1.16 -24.41
C CYS A 261 -9.38 1.47 -22.93
N GLY A 262 -8.18 1.17 -22.43
CA GLY A 262 -7.78 1.39 -21.04
C GLY A 262 -8.45 0.45 -20.03
N LYS A 263 -9.24 -0.52 -20.48
CA LYS A 263 -9.91 -1.50 -19.61
C LYS A 263 -9.19 -2.85 -19.62
N PRO A 264 -9.08 -3.55 -18.48
CA PRO A 264 -8.56 -4.91 -18.45
C PRO A 264 -9.62 -5.89 -18.96
N CYS A 265 -9.18 -7.08 -19.36
CA CYS A 265 -10.05 -8.26 -19.33
C CYS A 265 -10.03 -8.83 -17.91
N VAL A 266 -11.18 -9.31 -17.44
CA VAL A 266 -11.33 -9.88 -16.10
C VAL A 266 -11.90 -11.29 -16.21
N TYR A 267 -11.45 -12.20 -15.36
CA TYR A 267 -12.02 -13.52 -15.20
C TYR A 267 -12.45 -13.70 -13.74
N ASP A 268 -13.73 -13.95 -13.52
CA ASP A 268 -14.31 -14.20 -12.19
C ASP A 268 -15.17 -15.49 -12.17
N GLN A 269 -16.47 -15.39 -12.42
CA GLN A 269 -17.38 -16.50 -12.73
C GLN A 269 -17.36 -16.85 -14.23
N GLY A 270 -16.78 -15.97 -15.05
CA GLY A 270 -16.54 -16.17 -16.47
C GLY A 270 -15.68 -15.05 -17.04
N PRO A 271 -15.33 -15.08 -18.33
CA PRO A 271 -14.56 -14.01 -18.94
C PRO A 271 -15.42 -12.76 -19.22
N ILE A 272 -14.94 -11.63 -18.71
CA ILE A 272 -15.40 -10.28 -19.02
C ILE A 272 -14.32 -9.62 -19.87
N LEU A 273 -14.48 -9.69 -21.18
CA LEU A 273 -13.51 -9.14 -22.13
C LEU A 273 -13.74 -7.64 -22.34
N CYS A 274 -12.66 -6.90 -22.55
CA CYS A 274 -12.78 -5.51 -22.97
C CYS A 274 -13.31 -5.43 -24.42
N SER A 275 -13.86 -4.27 -24.80
CA SER A 275 -14.47 -4.04 -26.11
C SER A 275 -13.53 -4.23 -27.31
N CYS A 276 -12.22 -4.36 -27.09
CA CYS A 276 -11.26 -4.62 -28.16
C CYS A 276 -11.14 -6.10 -28.55
N PHE A 277 -11.79 -7.00 -27.80
CA PHE A 277 -11.84 -8.44 -28.05
C PHE A 277 -13.27 -8.95 -28.30
N GLN A 278 -14.25 -8.04 -28.36
CA GLN A 278 -15.65 -8.33 -28.65
C GLN A 278 -15.93 -8.18 -30.15
#